data_AF-Q7SDL5-F1
#
_entry.id   AF-Q7SDL5-F1
#
_cell.length_a   1.000
_cell.length_b   1.000
_cell.length_c   1.000
_cell.angle_alpha   90.00
_cell.angle_beta   90.00
_cell.angle_gamma   90.00
#
_symmetry.space_group_name_H-M   'P 1'
#
loop_
_entity.id
_entity.type
_entity.pdbx_description
1 polymer ?
#
loop_
_entity_poly.entity_id
_entity_poly.type
_entity_poly.pdbx_seq_one_letter_code
_entity_poly.pdbx_strand_id
1 'polypeptide(L)'
;MKPAQGSMPYINFDGDWDPTVSLAEQAKRLVTDRLCRGITLGQLLDDQRECLRGSPTKTMLWLFHMFMIREIKNRFDMARPE
;
A
#
# COMPACT_ATOMS: atom_id res chain seq x y z
N MET A 1 7.93 -25.40 -7.00
CA MET A 1 6.53 -25.04 -6.70
C MET A 1 6.49 -23.55 -6.41
N LYS A 2 5.83 -22.75 -7.26
CA LYS A 2 5.59 -21.32 -6.97
C LYS A 2 4.30 -21.23 -6.14
N PRO A 3 4.23 -20.43 -5.06
CA PRO A 3 2.95 -20.20 -4.41
C PRO A 3 2.01 -19.54 -5.42
N ALA A 4 0.76 -19.99 -5.45
CA ALA A 4 -0.30 -19.35 -6.21
C ALA A 4 -0.50 -17.94 -5.63
N GLN A 5 -0.02 -16.93 -6.34
CA GLN A 5 -0.16 -15.52 -5.98
C GLN A 5 -1.56 -15.07 -6.36
N GLY A 6 -2.54 -15.62 -5.64
CA GLY A 6 -3.93 -15.17 -5.57
C GLY A 6 -4.31 -14.83 -4.13
N SER A 7 -3.31 -14.63 -3.25
CA SER A 7 -3.50 -14.08 -1.91
C SER A 7 -3.80 -12.60 -2.06
N MET A 8 -5.02 -12.23 -1.71
CA MET A 8 -5.54 -10.87 -1.60
C MET A 8 -4.47 -9.86 -1.13
N PRO A 9 -4.40 -8.65 -1.71
CA PRO A 9 -3.36 -7.69 -1.37
C PRO A 9 -3.38 -7.35 0.11
N TYR A 10 -2.22 -7.06 0.70
CA TYR A 10 -2.13 -6.71 2.12
C TYR A 10 -2.94 -5.44 2.43
N ILE A 11 -3.05 -4.55 1.45
CA ILE A 11 -3.89 -3.36 1.51
C ILE A 11 -4.77 -3.37 0.26
N ASN A 12 -6.07 -3.52 0.47
CA ASN A 12 -7.07 -3.72 -0.56
C ASN A 12 -8.01 -2.52 -0.65
N PHE A 13 -8.21 -1.97 -1.85
CA PHE A 13 -9.11 -0.83 -2.03
C PHE A 13 -10.52 -1.13 -1.52
N ASP A 14 -11.15 -2.24 -1.89
CA ASP A 14 -12.54 -2.50 -1.52
C ASP A 14 -12.76 -2.70 -0.01
N GLY A 15 -11.73 -3.18 0.70
CA GLY A 15 -11.80 -3.46 2.14
C GLY A 15 -11.25 -2.36 3.03
N ASP A 16 -10.27 -1.60 2.54
CA ASP A 16 -9.56 -0.60 3.33
C ASP A 16 -9.92 0.84 2.95
N TRP A 17 -10.63 1.06 1.82
CA TRP A 17 -11.01 2.40 1.37
C TRP A 17 -12.06 3.04 2.28
N ASP A 18 -11.77 4.26 2.76
CA ASP A 18 -12.71 5.08 3.51
C ASP A 18 -12.77 6.49 2.88
N PRO A 19 -13.87 6.81 2.16
CA PRO A 19 -14.01 8.10 1.48
C PRO A 19 -14.16 9.28 2.45
N THR A 20 -14.35 9.03 3.75
CA THR A 20 -14.45 10.09 4.77
C THR A 20 -13.08 10.55 5.26
N VAL A 21 -12.01 9.83 4.92
CA VAL A 21 -10.64 10.11 5.33
C VAL A 21 -9.82 10.56 4.11
N SER A 22 -8.90 11.52 4.31
CA SER A 22 -8.00 11.93 3.24
C SER A 22 -7.04 10.79 2.85
N LEU A 23 -6.71 10.67 1.56
CA LEU A 23 -5.80 9.64 1.05
C LEU A 23 -4.46 9.59 1.78
N ALA A 24 -3.90 10.74 2.16
CA ALA A 24 -2.63 10.81 2.88
C ALA A 24 -2.72 10.23 4.30
N GLU A 25 -3.73 10.66 5.06
CA GLU A 25 -3.94 10.18 6.43
C GLU A 25 -4.29 8.70 6.45
N GLN A 26 -5.13 8.27 5.52
CA GLN A 26 -5.51 6.87 5.40
C GLN A 26 -4.31 6.00 5.00
N ALA A 27 -3.49 6.42 4.04
CA ALA A 27 -2.29 5.68 3.67
C ALA A 27 -1.33 5.54 4.87
N LYS A 28 -1.12 6.62 5.64
CA LYS A 28 -0.33 6.58 6.86
C LYS A 28 -0.87 5.56 7.87
N ARG A 29 -2.18 5.56 8.11
CA ARG A 29 -2.83 4.63 9.05
C ARG A 29 -2.70 3.18 8.60
N LEU A 30 -3.04 2.90 7.33
CA LEU A 30 -3.01 1.55 6.78
C LEU A 30 -1.60 0.98 6.74
N VAL A 31 -0.61 1.76 6.27
CA VAL A 31 0.80 1.33 6.30
C VAL A 31 1.22 1.04 7.73
N THR A 32 0.93 1.92 8.69
CA THR A 32 1.29 1.72 10.09
C THR A 32 0.64 0.46 10.67
N ASP A 33 -0.66 0.25 10.47
CA ASP A 33 -1.36 -0.95 10.95
C ASP A 33 -0.76 -2.23 10.35
N ARG A 34 -0.47 -2.27 9.04
CA ARG A 34 0.14 -3.45 8.42
C ARG A 34 1.55 -3.73 8.91
N LEU A 35 2.35 -2.68 9.15
CA LEU A 35 3.68 -2.82 9.77
C LEU A 35 3.57 -3.37 11.20
N CYS A 36 2.60 -2.90 11.99
CA CYS A 36 2.35 -3.41 13.34
C CYS A 36 1.94 -4.89 13.35
N ARG A 37 1.36 -5.39 12.25
CA ARG A 37 1.04 -6.81 12.05
C ARG A 37 2.22 -7.65 11.53
N GLY A 38 3.40 -7.05 11.39
CA GLY A 38 4.62 -7.73 10.98
C GLY A 38 4.84 -7.80 9.46
N ILE A 39 4.02 -7.14 8.64
CA ILE A 39 4.31 -7.01 7.21
C ILE A 39 5.48 -6.04 7.03
N THR A 40 6.42 -6.38 6.17
CA THR A 40 7.58 -5.50 5.91
C THR A 40 7.22 -4.41 4.90
N LEU A 41 7.95 -3.28 4.95
CA LEU A 41 7.83 -2.22 3.94
C LEU A 41 8.09 -2.74 2.51
N GLY A 42 8.99 -3.73 2.35
CA GLY A 42 9.28 -4.34 1.04
C GLY A 42 8.10 -5.11 0.50
N GLN A 43 7.47 -5.95 1.33
CA GLN A 43 6.25 -6.67 0.96
C GLN A 43 5.11 -5.73 0.60
N LEU A 44 4.90 -4.67 1.38
CA LEU A 44 3.90 -3.65 1.06
C LEU A 44 4.20 -2.95 -0.27
N LEU A 45 5.46 -2.62 -0.53
CA LEU A 45 5.85 -1.93 -1.76
C LEU A 45 5.63 -2.80 -2.99
N ASP A 46 6.01 -4.08 -2.92
CA ASP A 46 5.86 -5.02 -4.04
C ASP A 46 4.38 -5.29 -4.34
N ASP A 47 3.58 -5.52 -3.30
CA ASP A 47 2.12 -5.70 -3.40
C ASP A 47 1.44 -4.48 -4.03
N GLN A 48 1.69 -3.28 -3.52
CA GLN A 48 1.05 -2.07 -4.03
C GLN A 48 1.51 -1.70 -5.44
N ARG A 49 2.74 -2.04 -5.84
CA ARG A 49 3.22 -1.90 -7.23
C ARG A 49 2.48 -2.85 -8.17
N GLU A 50 2.20 -4.07 -7.73
CA GLU A 50 1.42 -5.03 -8.50
C GLU A 50 -0.02 -4.52 -8.71
N CYS A 51 -0.69 -4.07 -7.64
CA CYS A 51 -2.03 -3.48 -7.73
C CYS A 51 -2.07 -2.24 -8.63
N LEU A 52 -1.07 -1.34 -8.51
CA LEU A 52 -1.01 -0.14 -9.33
C LEU A 52 -0.87 -0.46 -10.82
N ARG A 53 -0.11 -1.50 -11.18
CA ARG A 53 0.08 -1.92 -12.59
C ARG A 53 -1.23 -2.37 -13.23
N GLY A 54 -2.13 -2.98 -12.46
CA GLY A 54 -3.46 -3.39 -12.91
C GLY A 54 -4.52 -2.29 -12.85
N SER A 55 -4.21 -1.13 -12.27
CA SER A 55 -5.18 -0.08 -11.99
C SER A 55 -5.38 0.87 -13.18
N PRO A 56 -6.63 1.18 -13.58
CA PRO A 56 -6.88 2.20 -14.60
C PRO A 56 -6.38 3.57 -14.11
N THR A 57 -5.54 4.22 -14.91
CA THR A 57 -4.92 5.50 -14.52
C THR A 57 -5.94 6.58 -14.20
N LYS A 58 -5.61 7.48 -13.27
CA LYS A 58 -6.45 8.61 -12.83
C LYS A 58 -7.79 8.22 -12.17
N THR A 59 -7.98 6.96 -11.80
CA THR A 59 -9.11 6.54 -10.96
C THR A 59 -8.81 6.70 -9.47
N MET A 60 -9.85 6.64 -8.63
CA MET A 60 -9.67 6.59 -7.17
C MET A 60 -8.84 5.38 -6.73
N LEU A 61 -9.01 4.23 -7.38
CA LEU A 61 -8.20 3.04 -7.17
C LEU A 61 -6.71 3.33 -7.45
N TRP A 62 -6.42 3.95 -8.58
CA TRP A 62 -5.04 4.31 -8.94
C TRP A 62 -4.45 5.34 -7.97
N LEU A 63 -5.23 6.36 -7.60
CA LEU A 63 -4.81 7.37 -6.62
C LEU A 63 -4.52 6.74 -5.25
N PHE A 64 -5.38 5.83 -4.81
CA PHE A 64 -5.21 5.08 -3.57
C PHE A 64 -3.86 4.35 -3.57
N HIS A 65 -3.59 3.50 -4.56
CA HIS A 65 -2.32 2.76 -4.63
C HIS A 65 -1.09 3.68 -4.77
N MET A 66 -1.21 4.81 -5.49
CA MET A 66 -0.14 5.81 -5.57
C MET A 66 0.20 6.42 -4.20
N PHE A 67 -0.81 6.77 -3.41
CA PHE A 67 -0.60 7.30 -2.06
C PHE A 67 -0.03 6.24 -1.12
N MET A 68 -0.47 4.99 -1.23
CA MET A 68 0.13 3.87 -0.48
C MET A 68 1.62 3.74 -0.77
N ILE A 69 2.00 3.69 -2.05
CA ILE A 69 3.42 3.58 -2.47
C ILE A 69 4.23 4.77 -1.97
N ARG A 70 3.67 5.98 -2.05
CA ARG A 70 4.34 7.19 -1.56
C ARG A 70 4.65 7.09 -0.07
N GLU A 71 3.67 6.70 0.74
CA GLU A 71 3.87 6.57 2.18
C GLU A 71 4.87 5.46 2.53
N ILE A 72 4.79 4.31 1.86
CA ILE A 72 5.75 3.21 2.06
C ILE A 72 7.18 3.67 1.75
N LYS A 73 7.38 4.45 0.68
CA LYS A 73 8.70 5.02 0.34
C LYS A 73 9.18 6.03 1.37
N ASN A 74 8.33 6.95 1.82
CA ASN A 74 8.70 7.91 2.87
C ASN A 74 9.24 7.19 4.12
N ARG A 75 8.62 6.06 4.50
CA ARG A 75 9.04 5.22 5.64
C ARG A 75 10.39 4.55 5.40
N PHE A 76 10.66 4.09 4.18
CA PHE A 76 11.98 3.56 3.82
C PHE A 76 13.06 4.60 3.97
N ASP A 77 12.83 5.81 3.47
CA ASP A 77 13.80 6.91 3.52
C ASP A 77 14.10 7.31 4.97
N MET A 78 13.08 7.34 5.83
CA MET A 78 13.25 7.60 7.27
C MET A 78 13.98 6.47 8.02
N ALA A 79 13.89 5.23 7.55
CA ALA A 79 14.47 4.06 8.22
C ALA A 79 15.95 3.84 7.87
N ARG A 80 16.50 4.60 6.92
CA ARG A 80 17.91 4.53 6.53
C ARG A 80 18.70 5.61 7.30
N PRO A 81 19.45 5.25 8.36
CA PRO A 81 20.38 6.20 8.97
C PRO A 81 21.47 6.56 7.94
N GLU A 82 21.90 7.83 7.99
CA GLU A 82 22.97 8.40 7.15
C GLU A 82 24.28 7.61 7.24
#